data_AF-A0A957FBI6-F1
#
_entry.id   AF-A0A957FBI6-F1
#
_cell.length_a   1.000
_cell.length_b   1.000
_cell.length_c   1.000
_cell.angle_alpha   90.00
_cell.angle_beta   90.00
_cell.angle_gamma   90.00
#
_symmetry.space_group_name_H-M   'P 1'
#
loop_
_entity.id
_entity.type
_entity.pdbx_description
1 polymer ?
#
loop_
_entity_poly.entity_id
_entity_poly.type
_entity_poly.pdbx_seq_one_letter_code
_entity_poly.pdbx_strand_id
1 'polypeptide(L)'
;MMPEMDGFEVLERMRLDERTRLVPVVILSGRQLSLADIRRLERYTAVTLRSKDVFTQDEIATSVHQALFGDDALPPQTSALAKQAVAYLHQNYTRPLTRQEIADDLGMSEDYFSRTFNKELGISPWDYLNRYRVAQAKSLLQTTSDSVQKIAHRVGFTDPAYFSRVFRKIVGQSPSAYRQINS
;
A
#
# COMPACT_ATOMS: atom_id res chain seq x y z
N MET A 1 9.38 -2.19 -24.26
CA MET A 1 8.29 -1.52 -25.02
C MET A 1 7.22 -1.17 -24.00
N MET A 2 6.86 0.11 -23.84
CA MET A 2 5.70 0.47 -23.02
C MET A 2 4.42 0.11 -23.79
N PRO A 3 3.34 -0.34 -23.13
CA PRO A 3 2.06 -0.56 -23.80
C PRO A 3 1.54 0.75 -24.41
N GLU A 4 0.77 0.68 -25.50
CA GLU A 4 0.19 1.85 -26.19
C GLU A 4 -0.82 2.62 -25.32
N MET A 5 -1.33 2.00 -24.25
CA MET A 5 -2.36 2.54 -23.36
C MET A 5 -1.96 2.30 -21.91
N ASP A 6 -2.05 3.34 -21.06
CA ASP A 6 -1.74 3.21 -19.63
C ASP A 6 -2.91 2.57 -18.85
N GLY A 7 -2.62 2.04 -17.65
CA GLY A 7 -3.62 1.34 -16.84
C GLY A 7 -4.79 2.23 -16.37
N PHE A 8 -4.60 3.55 -16.29
CA PHE A 8 -5.67 4.48 -15.96
C PHE A 8 -6.58 4.73 -17.16
N GLU A 9 -6.02 4.81 -18.36
CA GLU A 9 -6.79 4.96 -19.59
C GLU A 9 -7.65 3.71 -19.85
N VAL A 10 -7.13 2.51 -19.54
CA VAL A 10 -7.94 1.28 -19.55
C VAL A 10 -9.12 1.39 -18.59
N LEU A 11 -8.86 1.80 -17.34
CA LEU A 11 -9.90 1.95 -16.33
C LEU A 11 -10.96 2.97 -16.75
N GLU A 12 -10.53 4.10 -17.31
CA GLU A 12 -11.42 5.16 -17.80
C GLU A 12 -12.34 4.64 -18.91
N ARG A 13 -11.79 3.92 -19.90
CA ARG A 13 -12.59 3.26 -20.96
C ARG A 13 -13.56 2.23 -20.39
N MET A 14 -13.11 1.40 -19.43
CA MET A 14 -13.98 0.41 -18.79
C MET A 14 -15.16 1.07 -18.05
N ARG A 15 -14.96 2.28 -17.51
CA ARG A 15 -16.00 3.01 -16.76
C ARG A 15 -16.97 3.75 -17.68
N LEU A 16 -16.57 4.07 -18.90
CA LEU A 16 -17.43 4.66 -19.94
C LEU A 16 -18.31 3.63 -20.67
N ASP A 17 -17.92 2.35 -20.72
CA ASP A 17 -18.71 1.27 -21.35
C ASP A 17 -19.73 0.67 -20.38
N GLU A 18 -21.02 0.69 -20.74
CA GLU A 18 -22.12 0.19 -19.91
C GLU A 18 -21.97 -1.27 -19.49
N ARG A 19 -21.30 -2.09 -20.30
CA ARG A 19 -21.08 -3.52 -20.02
C ARG A 19 -20.00 -3.75 -18.98
N THR A 20 -19.05 -2.82 -18.84
CA THR A 20 -17.89 -2.97 -17.95
C THR A 20 -17.85 -1.96 -16.80
N ARG A 21 -18.74 -0.96 -16.78
CA ARG A 21 -18.71 0.12 -15.79
C ARG A 21 -18.84 -0.33 -14.34
N LEU A 22 -19.48 -1.49 -14.11
CA LEU A 22 -19.65 -2.08 -12.78
C LEU A 22 -18.64 -3.18 -12.46
N VAL A 23 -17.79 -3.58 -13.42
CA VAL A 23 -16.80 -4.64 -13.20
C VAL A 23 -15.79 -4.15 -12.16
N PRO A 24 -15.58 -4.91 -11.06
CA PRO A 24 -14.56 -4.61 -10.07
C PRO A 24 -13.17 -4.68 -10.71
N VAL A 25 -12.33 -3.67 -10.45
CA VAL A 25 -10.96 -3.58 -10.98
C VAL A 25 -9.97 -3.57 -9.83
N VAL A 26 -9.01 -4.50 -9.85
CA VAL A 26 -7.88 -4.51 -8.91
C VAL A 26 -6.65 -4.00 -9.64
N ILE A 27 -6.09 -2.88 -9.17
CA ILE A 27 -4.87 -2.30 -9.74
C ILE A 27 -3.68 -2.80 -8.92
N LEU A 28 -2.81 -3.57 -9.57
CA LEU A 28 -1.55 -4.05 -9.02
C LEU A 28 -0.39 -3.21 -9.57
N SER A 29 0.03 -2.19 -8.82
CA SER A 29 1.16 -1.35 -9.22
C SER A 29 2.46 -1.85 -8.59
N GLY A 30 3.50 -1.97 -9.42
CA GLY A 30 4.90 -2.10 -8.97
C GLY A 30 5.60 -0.75 -8.79
N ARG A 31 4.91 0.36 -9.10
CA ARG A 31 5.38 1.73 -8.87
C ARG A 31 4.65 2.33 -7.68
N GLN A 32 5.36 3.12 -6.91
CA GLN A 32 4.75 3.96 -5.89
C GLN A 32 3.84 4.98 -6.58
N LEU A 33 2.57 4.99 -6.20
CA LEU A 33 1.58 5.87 -6.80
C LEU A 33 1.63 7.22 -6.11
N SER A 34 1.59 8.27 -6.92
CA SER A 34 1.51 9.64 -6.42
C SER A 34 0.15 9.91 -5.81
N LEU A 35 0.04 10.98 -5.01
CA LEU A 35 -1.25 11.50 -4.58
C LEU A 35 -2.20 11.79 -5.75
N ALA A 36 -1.67 12.26 -6.88
CA ALA A 36 -2.46 12.53 -8.08
C ALA A 36 -3.06 11.23 -8.65
N ASP A 37 -2.28 10.15 -8.62
CA ASP A 37 -2.76 8.83 -9.02
C ASP A 37 -3.86 8.33 -8.07
N ILE A 38 -3.68 8.46 -6.77
CA ILE A 38 -4.67 8.03 -5.76
C ILE A 38 -5.97 8.84 -5.91
N ARG A 39 -5.89 10.17 -6.04
CA ARG A 39 -7.05 11.03 -6.30
C ARG A 39 -7.73 10.71 -7.64
N ARG A 40 -6.98 10.26 -8.65
CA ARG A 40 -7.57 9.79 -9.91
C ARG A 40 -8.38 8.50 -9.70
N LEU A 41 -7.95 7.62 -8.80
CA LEU A 41 -8.65 6.38 -8.45
C LEU A 41 -9.84 6.58 -7.50
N GLU A 42 -9.86 7.63 -6.69
CA GLU A 42 -11.00 7.98 -5.82
C GLU A 42 -12.29 8.25 -6.60
N ARG A 43 -12.18 8.68 -7.87
CA ARG A 43 -13.32 8.95 -8.75
C ARG A 43 -14.05 7.68 -9.21
N TYR A 44 -13.44 6.52 -9.03
CA TYR A 44 -13.97 5.25 -9.53
C TYR A 44 -14.40 4.34 -8.38
N THR A 45 -15.67 3.94 -8.39
CA THR A 45 -16.21 2.90 -7.52
C THR A 45 -15.65 1.52 -7.92
N ALA A 46 -15.60 0.59 -6.97
CA ALA A 46 -15.10 -0.78 -7.18
C ALA A 46 -13.69 -0.84 -7.79
N VAL A 47 -12.81 0.10 -7.41
CA VAL A 47 -11.38 0.05 -7.75
C VAL A 47 -10.56 -0.06 -6.48
N THR A 48 -9.83 -1.15 -6.33
CA THR A 48 -8.94 -1.37 -5.19
C THR A 48 -7.50 -1.30 -5.64
N LEU A 49 -6.69 -0.51 -4.92
CA LEU A 49 -5.29 -0.35 -5.22
C LEU A 49 -4.42 -1.22 -4.32
N ARG A 50 -3.48 -1.95 -4.91
CA ARG A 50 -2.50 -2.76 -4.16
C ARG A 50 -1.08 -2.51 -4.69
N SER A 51 -0.15 -2.25 -3.77
CA SER A 51 1.28 -2.26 -4.09
C SER A 51 1.77 -3.70 -4.07
N LYS A 52 2.39 -4.15 -5.17
CA LYS A 52 2.84 -5.55 -5.33
C LYS A 52 3.81 -6.00 -4.22
N ASP A 53 4.57 -5.08 -3.64
CA ASP A 53 5.57 -5.39 -2.61
C ASP A 53 5.01 -5.38 -1.18
N VAL A 54 3.76 -4.99 -0.99
CA VAL A 54 3.13 -4.86 0.34
C VAL A 54 2.21 -6.04 0.66
N PHE A 55 1.63 -6.68 -0.36
CA PHE A 55 0.67 -7.77 -0.18
C PHE A 55 1.26 -9.12 -0.60
N THR A 56 0.91 -10.17 0.13
CA THR A 56 1.25 -11.55 -0.26
C THR A 56 0.37 -12.01 -1.42
N GLN A 57 0.75 -13.12 -2.07
CA GLN A 57 -0.08 -13.71 -3.13
C GLN A 57 -1.47 -14.10 -2.63
N ASP A 58 -1.57 -14.66 -1.43
CA ASP A 58 -2.84 -15.05 -0.81
C ASP A 58 -3.71 -13.84 -0.47
N GLU A 59 -3.11 -12.75 0.01
CA GLU A 59 -3.83 -11.50 0.27
C GLU A 59 -4.33 -10.85 -1.03
N ILE A 60 -3.53 -10.90 -2.11
CA ILE A 60 -3.97 -10.45 -3.43
C ILE A 60 -5.13 -11.32 -3.92
N ALA A 61 -5.01 -12.65 -3.85
CA ALA A 61 -6.08 -13.58 -4.25
C ALA A 61 -7.36 -13.36 -3.44
N THR A 62 -7.24 -13.19 -2.13
CA THR A 62 -8.37 -12.89 -1.24
C THR A 62 -9.02 -11.57 -1.63
N SER A 63 -8.23 -10.54 -1.94
CA SER A 63 -8.76 -9.24 -2.35
C SER A 63 -9.48 -9.30 -3.70
N VAL A 64 -8.99 -10.10 -4.65
CA VAL A 64 -9.65 -10.32 -5.95
C VAL A 64 -10.96 -11.08 -5.73
N HIS A 65 -10.96 -12.12 -4.90
CA HIS A 65 -12.16 -12.86 -4.56
C HIS A 65 -13.22 -11.97 -3.90
N GLN A 66 -12.82 -11.13 -2.93
CA GLN A 66 -13.73 -10.15 -2.31
C GLN A 66 -14.24 -9.12 -3.31
N ALA A 67 -13.39 -8.62 -4.21
CA ALA A 67 -13.82 -7.65 -5.21
C ALA A 67 -14.85 -8.24 -6.18
N LEU A 68 -14.67 -9.51 -6.60
CA LEU A 68 -15.52 -10.17 -7.58
C LEU A 68 -16.80 -10.78 -6.99
N PHE A 69 -16.74 -11.28 -5.75
CA PHE A 69 -17.78 -12.12 -5.15
C PHE A 69 -18.25 -11.64 -3.76
N GLY A 70 -17.69 -10.55 -3.23
CA GLY A 70 -18.06 -10.04 -1.92
C GLY A 70 -19.27 -9.12 -1.95
N ASP A 71 -20.29 -9.43 -1.14
CA ASP A 71 -21.45 -8.56 -0.89
C ASP A 71 -21.13 -7.37 0.05
N ASP A 72 -19.90 -7.32 0.56
CA ASP A 72 -19.49 -6.50 1.71
C ASP A 72 -18.62 -5.28 1.31
N ALA A 73 -18.76 -4.84 0.05
CA ALA A 73 -18.02 -3.72 -0.49
C ALA A 73 -18.26 -2.45 0.34
N LEU A 74 -17.18 -1.75 0.69
CA LEU A 74 -17.28 -0.49 1.43
C LEU A 74 -18.03 0.56 0.61
N PRO A 75 -18.84 1.41 1.26
CA PRO A 75 -19.40 2.59 0.59
C PRO A 75 -18.29 3.41 -0.08
N PRO A 76 -18.54 4.02 -1.25
CA PRO A 76 -17.52 4.74 -2.01
C PRO A 76 -16.73 5.76 -1.17
N GLN A 77 -17.41 6.47 -0.27
CA GLN A 77 -16.80 7.46 0.61
C GLN A 77 -15.85 6.81 1.62
N THR A 78 -16.25 5.67 2.20
CA THR A 78 -15.44 4.91 3.15
C THR A 78 -14.22 4.28 2.47
N SER A 79 -14.38 3.75 1.26
CA SER A 79 -13.25 3.24 0.46
C SER A 79 -12.27 4.36 0.09
N ALA A 80 -12.78 5.56 -0.24
CA ALA A 80 -11.92 6.72 -0.51
C ALA A 80 -11.08 7.12 0.70
N LEU A 81 -11.65 7.12 1.91
CA LEU A 81 -10.91 7.42 3.15
C LEU A 81 -9.77 6.42 3.42
N ALA A 82 -9.98 5.13 3.15
CA ALA A 82 -8.91 4.13 3.24
C ALA A 82 -7.77 4.39 2.23
N LYS A 83 -8.12 4.80 1.00
CA LYS A 83 -7.13 5.16 -0.03
C LYS A 83 -6.33 6.42 0.35
N GLN A 84 -7.00 7.42 0.93
CA GLN A 84 -6.35 8.62 1.44
C GLN A 84 -5.39 8.29 2.58
N ALA A 85 -5.77 7.39 3.48
CA ALA A 85 -4.87 6.90 4.52
C ALA A 85 -3.62 6.21 3.96
N VAL A 86 -3.76 5.37 2.92
CA VAL A 86 -2.61 4.79 2.22
C VAL A 86 -1.69 5.88 1.68
N ALA A 87 -2.26 6.91 1.05
CA ALA A 87 -1.49 8.04 0.54
C ALA A 87 -0.75 8.79 1.65
N TYR A 88 -1.42 9.01 2.78
CA TYR A 88 -0.84 9.67 3.95
C TYR A 88 0.35 8.88 4.49
N LEU A 89 0.19 7.57 4.66
CA LEU A 89 1.26 6.68 5.10
C LEU A 89 2.45 6.72 4.12
N HIS A 90 2.22 6.71 2.81
CA HIS A 90 3.28 6.76 1.80
C HIS A 90 4.08 8.05 1.81
N GLN A 91 3.45 9.17 2.15
CA GLN A 91 4.12 10.48 2.22
C GLN A 91 4.89 10.66 3.53
N ASN A 92 4.41 10.04 4.61
CA ASN A 92 4.92 10.28 5.95
C ASN A 92 5.69 9.07 6.53
N TYR A 93 5.94 8.02 5.76
CA TYR A 93 6.52 6.77 6.28
C TYR A 93 7.89 6.93 6.94
N THR A 94 8.67 7.94 6.57
CA THR A 94 10.05 8.14 7.07
C THR A 94 10.10 8.66 8.50
N ARG A 95 8.98 9.09 9.08
CA ARG A 95 8.88 9.59 10.46
C ARG A 95 7.96 8.72 11.31
N PRO A 96 8.06 8.80 12.65
CA PRO A 96 7.06 8.24 13.54
C PRO A 96 5.67 8.82 13.22
N LEU A 97 4.65 7.97 13.28
CA LEU A 97 3.25 8.33 13.07
C LEU A 97 2.44 7.81 14.25
N THR A 98 1.38 8.51 14.61
CA THR A 98 0.37 8.02 15.55
C THR A 98 -0.95 7.79 14.85
N ARG A 99 -1.82 6.98 15.45
CA ARG A 99 -3.15 6.72 14.90
C ARG A 99 -4.00 7.98 14.92
N GLN A 100 -3.94 8.73 16.03
CA GLN A 100 -4.61 10.00 16.21
C GLN A 100 -4.25 11.01 15.11
N GLU A 101 -2.96 11.17 14.82
CA GLU A 101 -2.48 12.12 13.81
C GLU A 101 -3.07 11.84 12.42
N ILE A 102 -3.11 10.56 12.01
CA ILE A 102 -3.68 10.16 10.72
C ILE A 102 -5.21 10.36 10.72
N ALA A 103 -5.86 10.02 11.83
CA ALA A 103 -7.30 10.15 11.96
C ALA A 103 -7.74 11.63 11.89
N ASP A 104 -7.00 12.51 12.56
CA ASP A 104 -7.24 13.96 12.57
C ASP A 104 -7.04 14.58 11.17
N ASP A 105 -5.96 14.23 10.46
CA ASP A 105 -5.70 14.72 9.10
C ASP A 105 -6.81 14.33 8.11
N LEU A 106 -7.40 13.15 8.31
CA LEU A 106 -8.46 12.61 7.46
C LEU A 106 -9.87 12.93 7.97
N GLY A 107 -10.01 13.69 9.07
CA GLY A 107 -11.31 14.07 9.63
C GLY A 107 -12.16 12.90 10.14
N MET A 108 -11.54 11.88 10.72
CA MET A 108 -12.22 10.68 11.24
C MET A 108 -11.78 10.32 12.66
N SER A 109 -12.54 9.46 13.35
CA SER A 109 -12.08 8.90 14.62
C SER A 109 -11.03 7.79 14.42
N GLU A 110 -10.16 7.58 15.40
CA GLU A 110 -9.13 6.53 15.39
C GLU A 110 -9.68 5.11 15.15
N ASP A 111 -10.83 4.82 15.77
CA ASP A 111 -11.53 3.55 15.62
C ASP A 111 -12.11 3.39 14.22
N TYR A 112 -12.72 4.45 13.68
CA TYR A 112 -13.26 4.44 12.33
C TYR A 112 -12.15 4.27 11.30
N PHE A 113 -11.02 4.97 11.48
CA PHE A 113 -9.81 4.80 10.68
C PHE A 113 -9.36 3.34 10.67
N SER A 114 -9.14 2.76 11.86
CA SER A 114 -8.62 1.40 11.97
C SER A 114 -9.57 0.38 11.35
N ARG A 115 -10.87 0.50 11.59
CA ARG A 115 -11.88 -0.42 11.04
C ARG A 115 -12.00 -0.29 9.52
N THR A 116 -12.09 0.95 9.02
CA THR A 116 -12.21 1.24 7.59
C THR A 116 -10.99 0.76 6.82
N PHE A 117 -9.79 1.06 7.33
CA PHE A 117 -8.54 0.63 6.69
C PHE A 117 -8.40 -0.89 6.67
N ASN A 118 -8.70 -1.57 7.79
CA ASN A 118 -8.69 -3.04 7.84
C ASN A 118 -9.73 -3.66 6.91
N LYS A 119 -10.95 -3.10 6.85
CA LYS A 119 -12.01 -3.64 5.98
C LYS A 119 -11.67 -3.45 4.51
N GLU A 120 -11.10 -2.32 4.12
CA GLU A 120 -10.67 -2.09 2.73
C GLU A 120 -9.43 -2.93 2.39
N LEU A 121 -8.41 -2.93 3.25
CA LEU A 121 -7.10 -3.48 2.89
C LEU A 121 -6.84 -4.90 3.36
N GLY A 122 -7.65 -5.44 4.28
CA GLY A 122 -7.46 -6.77 4.87
C GLY A 122 -6.34 -6.83 5.93
N ILE A 123 -5.61 -5.74 6.14
CA ILE A 123 -4.49 -5.64 7.10
C ILE A 123 -4.51 -4.31 7.84
N SER A 124 -3.88 -4.29 9.01
CA SER A 124 -3.84 -3.08 9.84
C SER A 124 -3.01 -1.97 9.22
N PRO A 125 -3.29 -0.69 9.55
CA PRO A 125 -2.46 0.44 9.10
C PRO A 125 -0.98 0.30 9.45
N TRP A 126 -0.68 -0.27 10.62
CA TRP A 126 0.69 -0.45 11.10
C TRP A 126 1.42 -1.59 10.40
N ASP A 127 0.72 -2.69 10.11
CA ASP A 127 1.28 -3.78 9.32
C ASP A 127 1.57 -3.30 7.89
N TYR A 128 0.63 -2.57 7.29
CA TYR A 128 0.82 -1.93 5.99
C TYR A 128 2.04 -1.00 5.99
N LEU A 129 2.14 -0.10 6.97
CA LEU A 129 3.26 0.83 7.09
C LEU A 129 4.60 0.10 7.20
N ASN A 130 4.69 -0.92 8.06
CA ASN A 130 5.92 -1.69 8.24
C ASN A 130 6.34 -2.42 6.96
N ARG A 131 5.41 -3.05 6.25
CA ARG A 131 5.67 -3.70 4.96
C ARG A 131 6.13 -2.70 3.91
N TYR A 132 5.49 -1.55 3.86
CA TYR A 132 5.88 -0.47 2.98
C TYR A 132 7.29 0.06 3.28
N ARG A 133 7.63 0.30 4.55
CA ARG A 133 9.00 0.68 4.96
C ARG A 133 10.04 -0.37 4.58
N VAL A 134 9.70 -1.67 4.72
CA VAL A 134 10.57 -2.77 4.30
C VAL A 134 10.76 -2.80 2.79
N ALA A 135 9.72 -2.55 1.99
CA ALA A 135 9.85 -2.44 0.54
C ALA A 135 10.83 -1.31 0.14
N GLN A 136 10.72 -0.15 0.78
CA GLN A 136 11.66 0.97 0.58
C GLN A 136 13.08 0.59 1.02
N ALA A 137 13.22 -0.14 2.14
CA ALA A 137 14.51 -0.61 2.62
C ALA A 137 15.18 -1.61 1.66
N LYS A 138 14.41 -2.52 1.04
CA LYS A 138 14.94 -3.44 0.01
C LYS A 138 15.60 -2.67 -1.14
N SER A 139 14.92 -1.65 -1.66
CA SER A 139 15.47 -0.78 -2.71
C SER A 139 16.77 -0.12 -2.26
N LEU A 140 16.82 0.45 -1.05
CA LEU A 140 18.03 1.10 -0.53
C LEU A 140 19.17 0.10 -0.28
N LEU A 141 18.87 -1.13 0.16
CA LEU A 141 19.86 -2.18 0.38
C LEU A 141 20.55 -2.61 -0.92
N GLN A 142 19.85 -2.54 -2.06
CA GLN A 142 20.35 -2.92 -3.39
C GLN A 142 21.03 -1.76 -4.13
N THR A 143 20.59 -0.53 -3.89
CA THR A 143 21.04 0.65 -4.67
C THR A 143 22.08 1.50 -3.95
N THR A 144 22.36 1.21 -2.67
CA THR A 144 23.28 2.02 -1.85
C THR A 144 24.19 1.15 -0.99
N SER A 145 25.32 1.73 -0.58
CA SER A 145 26.24 1.13 0.39
C SER A 145 25.96 1.55 1.84
N ASP A 146 24.86 2.26 2.11
CA ASP A 146 24.50 2.76 3.45
C ASP A 146 24.44 1.61 4.48
N SER A 147 24.79 1.84 5.73
CA SER A 147 24.68 0.79 6.75
C SER A 147 23.22 0.38 6.99
N VAL A 148 22.99 -0.86 7.42
CA VAL A 148 21.64 -1.35 7.79
C VAL A 148 20.98 -0.43 8.82
N GLN A 149 21.75 0.06 9.78
CA GLN A 149 21.29 1.04 10.76
C GLN A 149 20.86 2.36 10.11
N LYS A 150 21.66 2.92 9.19
CA LYS A 150 21.30 4.15 8.49
C LYS A 150 20.03 3.98 7.65
N ILE A 151 19.89 2.85 6.97
CA ILE A 151 18.69 2.52 6.18
C ILE A 151 17.46 2.39 7.10
N ALA A 152 17.56 1.73 8.25
CA ALA A 152 16.47 1.60 9.21
C ALA A 152 15.89 2.98 9.59
N HIS A 153 16.77 3.93 9.97
CA HIS A 153 16.37 5.30 10.31
C HIS A 153 15.79 6.03 9.10
N ARG A 154 16.41 5.89 7.92
CA ARG A 154 15.96 6.56 6.69
C ARG A 154 14.56 6.14 6.26
N VAL A 155 14.15 4.90 6.52
CA VAL A 155 12.79 4.42 6.24
C VAL A 155 11.83 4.57 7.42
N GLY A 156 12.25 5.22 8.51
CA GLY A 156 11.37 5.59 9.63
C GLY A 156 11.26 4.58 10.77
N PHE A 157 12.18 3.62 10.88
CA PHE A 157 12.34 2.83 12.10
C PHE A 157 13.29 3.54 13.07
N THR A 158 12.81 3.81 14.28
CA THR A 158 13.63 4.39 15.37
C THR A 158 14.54 3.36 16.03
N ASP A 159 14.16 2.08 16.00
CA ASP A 159 14.94 0.97 16.53
C ASP A 159 15.42 0.05 15.38
N PRO A 160 16.73 0.06 15.05
CA PRO A 160 17.32 -0.84 14.04
C PRO A 160 17.18 -2.34 14.35
N ALA A 161 17.10 -2.73 15.63
CA ALA A 161 16.91 -4.11 16.03
C ALA A 161 15.46 -4.55 15.76
N TYR A 162 14.48 -3.69 16.06
CA TYR A 162 13.09 -3.90 15.64
C TYR A 162 12.96 -3.96 14.12
N PHE A 163 13.57 -3.02 13.39
CA PHE A 163 13.63 -3.07 11.92
C PHE A 163 14.12 -4.42 11.41
N SER A 164 15.24 -4.91 11.93
CA SER A 164 15.83 -6.17 11.47
C SER A 164 14.92 -7.37 11.73
N ARG A 165 14.18 -7.39 12.86
CA ARG A 165 13.17 -8.41 13.15
C ARG A 165 11.98 -8.34 12.19
N VAL A 166 11.45 -7.14 11.94
CA VAL A 166 10.34 -6.90 11.01
C VAL A 166 10.74 -7.27 9.58
N PHE A 167 11.91 -6.83 9.12
CA PHE A 167 12.44 -7.15 7.81
C PHE A 167 12.58 -8.66 7.64
N ARG A 168 13.19 -9.37 8.61
CA ARG A 168 13.30 -10.83 8.56
C ARG A 168 11.95 -11.54 8.54
N LYS A 169 10.98 -11.06 9.32
CA LYS A 169 9.62 -11.62 9.33
C LYS A 169 8.96 -11.52 7.95
N ILE A 170 9.13 -10.39 7.27
CA ILE A 170 8.48 -10.12 5.97
C ILE A 170 9.25 -10.76 4.80
N VAL A 171 10.58 -10.70 4.81
CA VAL A 171 11.44 -11.07 3.69
C VAL A 171 12.00 -12.49 3.82
N GLY A 172 11.93 -13.09 5.01
CA GLY A 172 12.47 -14.43 5.32
C GLY A 172 13.95 -14.42 5.71
N GLN A 173 14.68 -13.33 5.48
CA GLN A 173 16.12 -13.21 5.77
C GLN A 173 16.49 -11.84 6.35
N SER A 174 17.65 -11.73 6.99
CA SER A 174 18.10 -10.47 7.58
C SER A 174 18.42 -9.41 6.49
N PRO A 175 18.37 -8.10 6.82
CA PRO A 175 18.76 -7.05 5.87
C PRO A 175 20.18 -7.23 5.30
N SER A 176 21.14 -7.64 6.14
CA SER A 176 22.52 -7.89 5.72
C SER A 176 22.64 -9.08 4.76
N ALA A 177 21.95 -10.19 5.06
CA ALA A 177 21.91 -11.34 4.17
C ALA A 177 21.21 -11.00 2.85
N TYR A 178 20.14 -10.21 2.91
CA TYR A 178 19.46 -9.71 1.72
C TYR A 178 20.37 -8.90 0.81
N ARG A 179 21.18 -8.00 1.39
CA ARG A 179 22.18 -7.26 0.60
C ARG A 179 23.15 -8.21 -0.07
N GLN A 180 23.78 -9.12 0.66
CA GLN A 180 24.82 -10.01 0.10
C GLN A 180 24.34 -10.84 -1.08
N ILE A 181 23.07 -11.27 -1.08
CA ILE A 181 22.48 -12.07 -2.17
C ILE A 181 22.12 -11.21 -3.40
N ASN A 182 21.88 -9.91 -3.22
CA ASN A 182 21.33 -9.02 -4.24
C ASN A 182 22.27 -7.83 -4.57
N SER A 183 23.55 -7.91 -4.20
CA SER A 183 24.59 -6.92 -4.54
C SER A 183 25.45 -7.38 -5.71
#